data_AF-A0AAD3DPF6-F1
#
_entry.id   AF-A0AAD3DPF6-F1
#
_cell.length_a   1.000
_cell.length_b   1.000
_cell.length_c   1.000
_cell.angle_alpha   90.00
_cell.angle_beta   90.00
_cell.angle_gamma   90.00
#
_symmetry.space_group_name_H-M   'P 1'
#
loop_
_entity.id
_entity.type
_entity.pdbx_description
1 polymer ?
#
loop_
_entity_poly.entity_id
_entity_poly.type
_entity_poly.pdbx_seq_one_letter_code
_entity_poly.pdbx_strand_id
1 'polypeptide(L)'
;MQMKSSVRLAAAQPRLNKRQCIQPYQSSPKPVISSHAVNRDAHVPDLHHDRIPASAPASSRRGVLGLLSGTTLALVTAGTTDLLTPAPALAALKDYNLDPSAPIEEVSMQLGTEDGQYVFTPSTLEFTMGRIYKLKLTNPSSITHYFTPLEFAEKVFTIQVLAGDPAVEVKGAVAEVALKAGAAATWVFIPMKPGRYPLRCTVKGHDDMLGQ
;
A
#
# COMPACT_ATOMS: atom_id res chain seq x y z
N MET A 1 0.04 -36.15 54.14
CA MET A 1 -0.86 -35.53 53.16
C MET A 1 -0.03 -34.65 52.23
N GLN A 2 0.56 -35.25 51.19
CA GLN A 2 1.41 -34.61 50.18
C GLN A 2 1.29 -35.48 48.92
N MET A 3 0.42 -35.10 47.99
CA MET A 3 0.32 -35.74 46.67
C MET A 3 1.17 -34.94 45.68
N LYS A 4 2.25 -35.55 45.21
CA LYS A 4 3.02 -35.10 44.04
C LYS A 4 2.24 -35.57 42.80
N SER A 5 1.76 -34.64 41.97
CA SER A 5 1.15 -34.97 40.68
C SER A 5 2.17 -34.75 39.57
N SER A 6 2.56 -35.85 38.92
CA SER A 6 3.47 -35.88 37.78
C SER A 6 2.78 -35.46 36.49
N VAL A 7 3.46 -34.58 35.74
CA VAL A 7 3.18 -34.22 34.35
C VAL A 7 3.36 -35.45 33.45
N ARG A 8 2.35 -35.81 32.66
CA ARG A 8 2.45 -36.78 31.56
C ARG A 8 2.47 -36.05 30.23
N LEU A 9 3.56 -36.23 29.48
CA LEU A 9 3.63 -35.98 28.04
C LEU A 9 2.70 -36.95 27.32
N ALA A 10 1.81 -36.45 26.47
CA ALA A 10 1.09 -37.24 25.49
C ALA A 10 1.48 -36.73 24.09
N ALA A 11 2.22 -37.57 23.37
CA ALA A 11 2.46 -37.43 21.94
C ALA A 11 1.54 -38.42 21.20
N ALA A 12 0.78 -37.93 20.21
CA ALA A 12 0.39 -38.65 19.00
C ALA A 12 -0.44 -37.73 18.09
N GLN A 13 0.13 -37.29 16.98
CA GLN A 13 -0.60 -36.70 15.85
C GLN A 13 -1.06 -37.83 14.92
N PRO A 14 -2.31 -37.83 14.43
CA PRO A 14 -2.72 -38.74 13.37
C PRO A 14 -2.26 -38.24 11.99
N ARG A 15 -1.68 -39.17 11.21
CA ARG A 15 -1.32 -38.99 9.80
C ARG A 15 -2.59 -38.78 8.96
N LEU A 16 -2.70 -37.62 8.30
CA LEU A 16 -3.71 -37.37 7.28
C LEU A 16 -3.29 -37.97 5.94
N ASN A 17 -4.16 -38.82 5.40
CA ASN A 17 -3.97 -39.62 4.20
C ASN A 17 -4.25 -38.77 2.95
N LYS A 18 -3.23 -38.60 2.08
CA LYS A 18 -3.35 -38.01 0.75
C LYS A 18 -4.10 -38.98 -0.16
N ARG A 19 -5.41 -38.78 -0.34
CA ARG A 19 -6.21 -39.15 -1.51
C ARG A 19 -7.67 -38.85 -1.22
N GLN A 20 -8.13 -37.66 -1.61
CA GLN A 20 -9.54 -37.50 -1.98
C GLN A 20 -9.67 -36.49 -3.12
N CYS A 21 -10.48 -36.91 -4.07
CA CYS A 21 -10.52 -36.51 -5.45
C CYS A 21 -10.92 -35.06 -5.67
N ILE A 22 -10.28 -34.45 -6.67
CA ILE A 22 -10.75 -33.29 -7.41
C ILE A 22 -12.09 -33.66 -8.07
N GLN A 23 -13.18 -33.03 -7.65
CA GLN A 23 -14.39 -32.95 -8.47
C GLN A 23 -14.31 -31.66 -9.32
N PRO A 24 -14.59 -31.71 -10.63
CA PRO A 24 -14.67 -30.51 -11.45
C PRO A 24 -15.92 -29.71 -11.07
N TYR A 25 -15.70 -28.43 -10.75
CA TYR A 25 -16.73 -27.43 -10.47
C TYR A 25 -17.60 -27.23 -11.72
N GLN A 26 -18.89 -27.56 -11.62
CA GLN A 26 -19.88 -27.27 -12.65
C GLN A 26 -20.27 -25.79 -12.58
N SER A 27 -19.99 -25.05 -13.65
CA SER A 27 -20.35 -23.64 -13.80
C SER A 27 -21.86 -23.45 -13.85
N SER A 28 -22.42 -22.68 -12.92
CA SER A 28 -23.81 -22.21 -12.97
C SER A 28 -24.00 -21.13 -14.04
N PRO A 29 -25.17 -21.03 -14.71
CA PRO A 29 -25.42 -20.05 -15.76
C PRO A 29 -25.63 -18.63 -15.21
N LYS A 30 -25.06 -17.64 -15.91
CA LYS A 30 -25.15 -16.20 -15.61
C LYS A 30 -26.59 -15.68 -15.79
N PRO A 31 -27.07 -14.75 -14.94
CA PRO A 31 -28.35 -14.08 -15.18
C PRO A 31 -28.23 -13.08 -16.34
N VAL A 32 -29.24 -13.10 -17.21
CA VAL A 32 -29.47 -12.15 -18.30
C VAL A 32 -29.89 -10.81 -17.71
N ILE A 33 -29.13 -9.74 -17.96
CA ILE A 33 -29.52 -8.38 -17.60
C ILE A 33 -30.28 -7.76 -18.78
N SER A 34 -31.55 -7.45 -18.52
CA SER A 34 -32.43 -6.67 -19.40
C SER A 34 -31.99 -5.21 -19.41
N SER A 35 -31.73 -4.66 -20.61
CA SER A 35 -31.42 -3.25 -20.83
C SER A 35 -32.70 -2.44 -20.95
N HIS A 36 -33.11 -1.76 -19.87
CA HIS A 36 -34.05 -0.64 -19.97
C HIS A 36 -33.27 0.67 -20.09
N ALA A 37 -33.44 1.31 -21.25
CA ALA A 37 -33.01 2.67 -21.53
C ALA A 37 -33.78 3.66 -20.64
N VAL A 38 -33.06 4.63 -20.06
CA VAL A 38 -33.65 5.86 -19.52
C VAL A 38 -32.90 7.06 -20.08
N ASN A 39 -33.70 8.07 -20.34
CA ASN A 39 -33.56 9.15 -21.29
C ASN A 39 -32.57 10.25 -20.87
N ARG A 40 -32.08 10.96 -21.91
CA ARG A 40 -31.36 12.23 -21.84
C ARG A 40 -32.25 13.31 -21.21
N ASP A 41 -31.63 14.17 -20.40
CA ASP A 41 -31.75 15.63 -20.45
C ASP A 41 -31.29 16.22 -19.12
N ALA A 42 -30.07 16.76 -19.09
CA ALA A 42 -29.64 17.70 -18.07
C ALA A 42 -28.65 18.69 -18.69
N HIS A 43 -29.17 19.91 -18.85
CA HIS A 43 -28.52 21.14 -19.26
C HIS A 43 -27.37 21.51 -18.30
N VAL A 44 -26.16 21.72 -18.83
CA VAL A 44 -24.99 22.20 -18.08
C VAL A 44 -24.68 23.63 -18.56
N PRO A 45 -24.70 24.65 -17.69
CA PRO A 45 -24.26 25.99 -18.07
C PRO A 45 -22.74 26.10 -18.05
N ASP A 46 -22.24 26.79 -19.07
CA ASP A 46 -20.84 27.04 -19.42
C ASP A 46 -20.18 28.00 -18.41
N LEU A 47 -19.11 27.55 -17.74
CA LEU A 47 -18.31 28.39 -16.83
C LEU A 47 -17.02 28.82 -17.51
N HIS A 48 -17.05 30.06 -18.01
CA HIS A 48 -15.91 30.85 -18.47
C HIS A 48 -14.73 30.76 -17.49
N HIS A 49 -13.61 30.20 -17.95
CA HIS A 49 -12.32 30.33 -17.29
C HIS A 49 -11.55 31.51 -17.88
N ASP A 50 -11.46 32.58 -17.09
CA ASP A 50 -10.59 33.71 -17.37
C ASP A 50 -9.12 33.30 -17.28
N ARG A 51 -8.37 33.57 -18.36
CA ARG A 51 -6.92 33.42 -18.44
C ARG A 51 -6.24 34.53 -17.66
N ILE A 52 -5.39 34.16 -16.70
CA ILE A 52 -4.42 35.05 -16.07
C ILE A 52 -3.18 35.17 -16.99
N PRO A 53 -2.77 36.36 -17.46
CA PRO A 53 -1.49 36.53 -18.12
C PRO A 53 -0.37 36.79 -17.10
N ALA A 54 0.72 36.04 -17.23
CA ALA A 54 1.97 36.25 -16.52
C ALA A 54 2.67 37.52 -17.03
N SER A 55 3.03 38.42 -16.11
CA SER A 55 3.87 39.58 -16.39
C SER A 55 5.33 39.26 -16.04
N ALA A 56 6.23 39.40 -17.01
CA ALA A 56 7.68 39.39 -16.81
C ALA A 56 8.20 40.84 -16.83
N PRO A 57 9.17 41.22 -15.97
CA PRO A 57 9.73 42.55 -16.01
C PRO A 57 10.86 42.67 -17.05
N ALA A 58 10.74 43.69 -17.90
CA ALA A 58 11.80 44.15 -18.79
C ALA A 58 12.88 44.90 -18.00
N SER A 59 14.12 44.42 -18.05
CA SER A 59 15.30 45.10 -17.50
C SER A 59 16.08 45.75 -18.65
N SER A 60 15.98 47.08 -18.71
CA SER A 60 16.78 47.97 -19.55
C SER A 60 18.21 48.05 -19.03
N ARG A 61 19.21 47.74 -19.87
CA ARG A 61 20.58 48.21 -19.65
C ARG A 61 21.16 48.81 -20.93
N ARG A 62 21.60 50.05 -20.73
CA ARG A 62 22.18 51.00 -21.68
C ARG A 62 23.48 50.47 -22.27
N GLY A 63 23.70 50.79 -23.54
CA GLY A 63 24.99 50.62 -24.20
C GLY A 63 26.06 51.54 -23.63
N VAL A 64 27.31 51.07 -23.68
CA VAL A 64 28.51 51.91 -23.72
C VAL A 64 29.42 51.31 -24.77
N LEU A 65 29.69 52.13 -25.79
CA LEU A 65 30.63 51.90 -26.89
C LEU A 65 32.03 52.20 -26.38
N GLY A 66 32.98 51.28 -26.56
CA GLY A 66 34.39 51.48 -26.24
C GLY A 66 35.27 50.73 -27.23
N LEU A 67 35.73 51.43 -28.27
CA LEU A 67 36.86 51.01 -29.09
C LEU A 67 38.14 51.13 -28.26
N LEU A 68 38.96 50.07 -28.19
CA LEU A 68 40.41 50.19 -28.15
C LEU A 68 41.08 48.98 -28.84
N SER A 69 41.88 49.30 -29.85
CA SER A 69 42.85 48.43 -30.52
C SER A 69 43.87 47.84 -29.55
N GLY A 70 44.29 46.60 -29.82
CA GLY A 70 45.47 46.02 -29.19
C GLY A 70 45.66 44.56 -29.59
N THR A 71 46.53 44.33 -30.58
CA THR A 71 47.03 43.02 -30.97
C THR A 71 47.77 42.35 -29.80
N THR A 72 47.28 41.21 -29.34
CA THR A 72 48.05 40.29 -28.48
C THR A 72 47.99 38.86 -29.01
N LEU A 73 49.19 38.40 -29.36
CA LEU A 73 49.68 37.05 -29.61
C LEU A 73 48.83 35.93 -28.97
N ALA A 74 48.20 35.10 -29.80
CA ALA A 74 47.53 33.88 -29.36
C ALA A 74 48.56 32.80 -29.02
N LEU A 75 48.94 32.70 -27.74
CA LEU A 75 49.62 31.52 -27.23
C LEU A 75 48.56 30.46 -26.90
N VAL A 76 48.34 29.53 -27.84
CA VAL A 76 47.51 28.34 -27.62
C VAL A 76 48.24 27.45 -26.63
N THR A 77 48.00 27.67 -25.34
CA THR A 77 48.28 26.64 -24.34
C THR A 77 47.24 25.56 -24.57
N ALA A 78 47.69 24.37 -24.98
CA ALA A 78 46.90 23.16 -24.95
C ALA A 78 46.64 22.81 -23.47
N GLY A 79 45.76 23.58 -22.82
CA GLY A 79 45.19 23.23 -21.54
C GLY A 79 44.33 22.01 -21.79
N THR A 80 44.79 20.85 -21.34
CA THR A 80 43.94 19.70 -21.14
C THR A 80 42.83 20.14 -20.19
N THR A 81 41.68 20.48 -20.74
CA THR A 81 40.45 20.63 -19.96
C THR A 81 40.13 19.23 -19.45
N ASP A 82 40.70 18.85 -18.31
CA ASP A 82 40.19 17.75 -17.53
C ASP A 82 38.74 18.10 -17.24
N LEU A 83 37.84 17.47 -18.00
CA LEU A 83 36.42 17.50 -17.73
C LEU A 83 36.28 16.86 -16.35
N LEU A 84 36.20 17.68 -15.31
CA LEU A 84 35.77 17.25 -13.98
C LEU A 84 34.34 16.73 -14.15
N THR A 85 34.20 15.45 -14.46
CA THR A 85 32.94 14.74 -14.30
C THR A 85 32.69 14.67 -12.80
N PRO A 86 31.65 15.35 -12.26
CA PRO A 86 31.34 15.23 -10.85
C PRO A 86 31.04 13.76 -10.56
N ALA A 87 31.69 13.20 -9.54
CA ALA A 87 31.40 11.85 -9.10
C ALA A 87 29.91 11.74 -8.73
N PRO A 88 29.23 10.62 -9.03
CA PRO A 88 27.84 10.45 -8.68
C PRO A 88 27.67 10.54 -7.16
N ALA A 89 26.66 11.29 -6.71
CA ALA A 89 26.22 11.23 -5.33
C ALA A 89 25.60 9.86 -5.07
N LEU A 90 26.15 9.11 -4.10
CA LEU A 90 25.65 7.79 -3.72
C LEU A 90 24.82 7.91 -2.44
N ALA A 91 23.63 7.33 -2.44
CA ALA A 91 22.87 7.06 -1.24
C ALA A 91 23.18 5.63 -0.77
N ALA A 92 23.60 5.48 0.48
CA ALA A 92 23.78 4.17 1.12
C ALA A 92 22.73 3.99 2.21
N LEU A 93 21.90 2.96 2.07
CA LEU A 93 21.02 2.51 3.15
C LEU A 93 21.85 1.63 4.08
N LYS A 94 22.07 2.09 5.31
CA LYS A 94 22.95 1.40 6.27
C LYS A 94 22.23 0.28 7.02
N ASP A 95 20.94 0.49 7.32
CA ASP A 95 20.20 -0.33 8.29
C ASP A 95 18.74 -0.56 7.84
N TYR A 96 18.53 -1.36 6.79
CA TYR A 96 17.29 -2.14 6.70
C TYR A 96 17.69 -3.59 6.87
N ASN A 97 17.39 -4.18 8.04
CA ASN A 97 17.60 -5.60 8.31
C ASN A 97 16.58 -6.47 7.53
N LEU A 98 16.45 -6.19 6.24
CA LEU A 98 15.71 -6.97 5.27
C LEU A 98 16.64 -8.10 4.86
N ASP A 99 16.69 -9.15 5.67
CA ASP A 99 17.26 -10.42 5.24
C ASP A 99 16.33 -11.00 4.15
N PRO A 100 16.75 -11.04 2.87
CA PRO A 100 15.91 -11.58 1.80
C PRO A 100 15.66 -13.09 1.94
N SER A 101 16.40 -13.77 2.82
CA SER A 101 16.18 -15.16 3.19
C SER A 101 15.31 -15.34 4.43
N ALA A 102 14.97 -14.25 5.14
CA ALA A 102 14.05 -14.33 6.27
C ALA A 102 12.67 -14.80 5.80
N PRO A 103 11.98 -15.63 6.61
CA PRO A 103 10.65 -16.08 6.27
C PRO A 103 9.67 -14.90 6.19
N ILE A 104 8.76 -14.96 5.22
CA ILE A 104 7.63 -14.04 5.14
C ILE A 104 6.60 -14.47 6.18
N GLU A 105 6.32 -13.62 7.15
CA GLU A 105 5.37 -13.89 8.22
C GLU A 105 3.94 -13.62 7.73
N GLU A 106 3.05 -14.61 7.89
CA GLU A 106 1.63 -14.46 7.56
C GLU A 106 0.82 -14.14 8.81
N VAL A 107 0.06 -13.06 8.76
CA VAL A 107 -0.80 -12.58 9.85
C VAL A 107 -2.21 -12.46 9.30
N SER A 108 -3.23 -12.78 10.08
CA SER A 108 -4.63 -12.71 9.63
C SER A 108 -5.44 -11.80 10.53
N MET A 109 -6.40 -11.10 9.93
CA MET A 109 -7.38 -10.28 10.63
C MET A 109 -8.75 -10.41 9.95
N GLN A 110 -9.77 -10.60 10.77
CA GLN A 110 -11.17 -10.57 10.37
C GLN A 110 -11.76 -9.18 10.63
N LEU A 111 -12.55 -8.70 9.69
CA LEU A 111 -13.28 -7.44 9.74
C LEU A 111 -14.75 -7.76 9.98
N GLY A 112 -15.20 -7.58 11.21
CA GLY A 112 -16.52 -8.04 11.64
C GLY A 112 -16.57 -9.55 11.90
N THR A 113 -17.75 -10.04 12.26
CA THR A 113 -18.01 -11.45 12.56
C THR A 113 -19.27 -11.93 11.82
N GLU A 114 -19.44 -13.24 11.69
CA GLU A 114 -20.66 -13.83 11.12
C GLU A 114 -21.92 -13.46 11.92
N ASP A 115 -21.77 -13.28 13.25
CA ASP A 115 -22.84 -12.86 14.18
C ASP A 115 -23.15 -11.35 14.09
N GLY A 116 -22.53 -10.63 13.15
CA GLY A 116 -22.81 -9.22 12.88
C GLY A 116 -22.14 -8.23 13.83
N GLN A 117 -21.18 -8.68 14.66
CA GLN A 117 -20.42 -7.76 15.52
C GLN A 117 -19.44 -6.92 14.69
N TYR A 118 -19.35 -5.65 15.05
CA TYR A 118 -18.45 -4.66 14.45
C TYR A 118 -17.14 -4.65 15.22
N VAL A 119 -16.27 -5.64 14.99
CA VAL A 119 -14.98 -5.80 15.67
C VAL A 119 -13.86 -6.22 14.73
N PHE A 120 -12.62 -5.81 15.01
CA PHE A 120 -11.44 -6.43 14.40
C PHE A 120 -10.99 -7.63 15.24
N THR A 121 -10.74 -8.77 14.59
CA THR A 121 -10.27 -9.98 15.26
C THR A 121 -9.00 -10.51 14.58
N PRO A 122 -7.82 -10.48 15.24
CA PRO A 122 -7.58 -9.98 16.60
C PRO A 122 -7.70 -8.45 16.69
N SER A 123 -7.86 -7.95 17.92
CA SER A 123 -7.93 -6.51 18.23
C SER A 123 -6.60 -5.76 18.06
N THR A 124 -5.49 -6.49 18.08
CA THR A 124 -4.13 -5.95 18.01
C THR A 124 -3.29 -6.79 17.05
N LEU A 125 -2.49 -6.10 16.22
CA LEU A 125 -1.48 -6.71 15.37
C LEU A 125 -0.11 -6.16 15.78
N GLU A 126 0.87 -7.05 15.90
CA GLU A 126 2.25 -6.67 16.23
C GLU A 126 3.17 -7.05 15.07
N PHE A 127 4.01 -6.10 14.66
CA PHE A 127 4.93 -6.27 13.54
C PHE A 127 6.33 -5.80 13.92
N THR A 128 7.35 -6.52 13.45
CA THR A 128 8.75 -6.12 13.62
C THR A 128 9.21 -5.29 12.43
N MET A 129 9.83 -4.13 12.71
CA MET A 129 10.41 -3.26 11.69
C MET A 129 11.41 -4.01 10.80
N GLY A 130 11.35 -3.77 9.49
CA GLY A 130 12.29 -4.37 8.53
C GLY A 130 12.00 -5.83 8.15
N ARG A 131 10.85 -6.39 8.54
CA ARG A 131 10.40 -7.73 8.06
C ARG A 131 9.30 -7.62 7.02
N ILE A 132 9.18 -8.62 6.16
CA ILE A 132 8.10 -8.71 5.17
C ILE A 132 6.94 -9.48 5.80
N TYR A 133 5.76 -8.87 5.78
CA TYR A 133 4.51 -9.46 6.24
C TYR A 133 3.52 -9.66 5.10
N LYS A 134 2.73 -10.72 5.19
CA LYS A 134 1.47 -10.90 4.44
C LYS A 134 0.31 -10.80 5.43
N LEU A 135 -0.38 -9.67 5.43
CA LEU A 135 -1.61 -9.49 6.20
C LEU A 135 -2.81 -9.95 5.39
N LYS A 136 -3.42 -11.05 5.80
CA LYS A 136 -4.66 -11.59 5.22
C LYS A 136 -5.85 -10.93 5.91
N LEU A 137 -6.62 -10.17 5.14
CA LEU A 137 -7.84 -9.53 5.58
C LEU A 137 -9.03 -10.33 5.06
N THR A 138 -9.97 -10.66 5.93
CA THR A 138 -11.22 -11.34 5.55
C THR A 138 -12.42 -10.65 6.16
N ASN A 139 -13.53 -10.60 5.44
CA ASN A 139 -14.80 -10.12 5.96
C ASN A 139 -15.83 -11.27 5.97
N PRO A 140 -15.99 -11.97 7.10
CA PRO A 140 -16.99 -13.03 7.22
C PRO A 140 -18.42 -12.50 7.44
N SER A 141 -18.58 -11.19 7.70
CA SER A 141 -19.89 -10.59 7.95
C SER A 141 -20.74 -10.45 6.67
N SER A 142 -22.01 -10.09 6.85
CA SER A 142 -22.96 -9.83 5.76
C SER A 142 -22.94 -8.40 5.21
N ILE A 143 -22.11 -7.51 5.75
CA ILE A 143 -22.01 -6.10 5.34
C ILE A 143 -20.58 -5.71 4.99
N THR A 144 -20.39 -4.57 4.32
CA THR A 144 -19.04 -4.09 3.96
C THR A 144 -18.31 -3.54 5.18
N HIS A 145 -17.04 -3.89 5.31
CA HIS A 145 -16.12 -3.31 6.28
C HIS A 145 -14.89 -2.72 5.60
N TYR A 146 -14.33 -1.71 6.26
CA TYR A 146 -13.13 -1.03 5.80
C TYR A 146 -12.01 -1.30 6.80
N PHE A 147 -10.84 -1.64 6.27
CA PHE A 147 -9.58 -1.58 7.00
C PHE A 147 -8.93 -0.25 6.63
N THR A 148 -9.08 0.74 7.51
CA THR A 148 -8.60 2.12 7.33
C THR A 148 -7.46 2.41 8.31
N PRO A 149 -6.22 2.01 7.99
CA PRO A 149 -5.07 2.16 8.89
C PRO A 149 -4.30 3.45 8.57
N LEU A 150 -4.95 4.63 8.49
CA LEU A 150 -4.36 5.85 7.92
C LEU A 150 -2.94 6.15 8.43
N GLU A 151 -2.76 6.18 9.75
CA GLU A 151 -1.45 6.48 10.34
C GLU A 151 -0.43 5.35 10.11
N PHE A 152 -0.87 4.09 10.13
CA PHE A 152 0.00 2.93 9.91
C PHE A 152 0.41 2.78 8.44
N ALA A 153 -0.48 3.05 7.49
CA ALA A 153 -0.23 2.99 6.05
C ALA A 153 0.94 3.89 5.62
N GLU A 154 1.10 5.05 6.26
CA GLU A 154 2.21 5.97 6.03
C GLU A 154 3.56 5.50 6.64
N LYS A 155 3.51 4.44 7.45
CA LYS A 155 4.64 3.96 8.28
C LYS A 155 5.08 2.56 7.84
N VAL A 156 4.49 2.05 6.76
CA VAL A 156 4.87 0.82 6.08
C VAL A 156 5.25 1.11 4.62
N PHE A 157 6.15 0.30 4.07
CA PHE A 157 6.37 0.22 2.65
C PHE A 157 5.48 -0.86 2.06
N THR A 158 4.51 -0.47 1.22
CA THR A 158 3.63 -1.41 0.53
C THR A 158 4.33 -2.03 -0.67
N ILE A 159 4.40 -3.36 -0.72
CA ILE A 159 4.89 -4.10 -1.87
C ILE A 159 3.74 -4.32 -2.86
N GLN A 160 2.60 -4.80 -2.37
CA GLN A 160 1.37 -5.00 -3.13
C GLN A 160 0.17 -5.33 -2.24
N VAL A 161 -1.03 -5.14 -2.79
CA VAL A 161 -2.28 -5.73 -2.31
C VAL A 161 -2.83 -6.66 -3.38
N LEU A 162 -3.24 -7.86 -2.97
CA LEU A 162 -3.91 -8.86 -3.81
C LEU A 162 -5.36 -9.00 -3.38
N ALA A 163 -6.32 -8.88 -4.29
CA ALA A 163 -7.74 -9.02 -3.97
C ALA A 163 -8.56 -9.67 -5.11
N GLY A 164 -9.60 -10.41 -4.75
CA GLY A 164 -10.52 -11.07 -5.71
C GLY A 164 -10.03 -12.42 -6.24
N ASP A 165 -10.85 -13.03 -7.08
CA ASP A 165 -10.57 -14.28 -7.81
C ASP A 165 -11.09 -14.19 -9.27
N PRO A 166 -10.21 -14.15 -10.29
CA PRO A 166 -8.76 -14.15 -10.17
C PRO A 166 -8.24 -12.87 -9.51
N ALA A 167 -7.12 -12.98 -8.78
CA ALA A 167 -6.59 -11.87 -8.01
C ALA A 167 -6.11 -10.71 -8.89
N VAL A 168 -6.50 -9.50 -8.52
CA VAL A 168 -5.93 -8.25 -9.02
C VAL A 168 -4.83 -7.79 -8.09
N GLU A 169 -3.71 -7.36 -8.65
CA GLU A 169 -2.60 -6.75 -7.92
C GLU A 169 -2.66 -5.23 -7.97
N VAL A 170 -2.63 -4.60 -6.80
CA VAL A 170 -2.57 -3.15 -6.64
C VAL A 170 -1.22 -2.78 -6.03
N LYS A 171 -0.52 -1.84 -6.67
CA LYS A 171 0.76 -1.28 -6.20
C LYS A 171 0.61 0.21 -5.90
N GLY A 172 1.51 0.74 -5.06
CA GLY A 172 1.55 2.15 -4.68
C GLY A 172 1.10 2.37 -3.23
N ALA A 173 0.75 3.63 -2.92
CA ALA A 173 0.28 4.00 -1.59
C ALA A 173 -1.16 3.49 -1.38
N VAL A 174 -1.35 2.67 -0.35
CA VAL A 174 -2.66 2.13 0.02
C VAL A 174 -3.09 2.80 1.32
N ALA A 175 -4.15 3.61 1.25
CA ALA A 175 -4.71 4.28 2.43
C ALA A 175 -5.79 3.44 3.15
N GLU A 176 -6.49 2.60 2.40
CA GLU A 176 -7.65 1.84 2.87
C GLU A 176 -7.90 0.60 2.00
N VAL A 177 -8.46 -0.45 2.60
CA VAL A 177 -8.98 -1.62 1.91
C VAL A 177 -10.43 -1.86 2.32
N ALA A 178 -11.34 -1.81 1.36
CA ALA A 178 -12.76 -2.10 1.56
C ALA A 178 -13.08 -3.54 1.17
N LEU A 179 -13.68 -4.31 2.08
CA LEU A 179 -14.09 -5.69 1.85
C LEU A 179 -15.61 -5.80 1.91
N LYS A 180 -16.24 -6.20 0.80
CA LYS A 180 -17.65 -6.61 0.79
C LYS A 180 -17.84 -7.90 1.61
N ALA A 181 -19.09 -8.25 1.89
CA ALA A 181 -19.45 -9.52 2.51
C ALA A 181 -18.76 -10.72 1.82
N GLY A 182 -18.10 -11.56 2.61
CA GLY A 182 -17.35 -12.73 2.13
C GLY A 182 -16.05 -12.43 1.37
N ALA A 183 -15.68 -11.15 1.18
CA ALA A 183 -14.49 -10.79 0.43
C ALA A 183 -13.21 -10.92 1.27
N ALA A 184 -12.09 -11.07 0.57
CA ALA A 184 -10.76 -11.14 1.17
C ALA A 184 -9.72 -10.35 0.35
N ALA A 185 -8.67 -9.91 1.03
CA ALA A 185 -7.49 -9.33 0.42
C ALA A 185 -6.23 -9.73 1.18
N THR A 186 -5.08 -9.73 0.51
CA THR A 186 -3.76 -9.91 1.14
C THR A 186 -2.92 -8.67 0.89
N TRP A 187 -2.49 -8.00 1.95
CA TRP A 187 -1.57 -6.87 1.89
C TRP A 187 -0.16 -7.31 2.25
N VAL A 188 0.77 -7.15 1.32
CA VAL A 188 2.20 -7.44 1.52
C VAL A 188 2.97 -6.14 1.75
N PHE A 189 3.64 -6.01 2.89
CA PHE A 189 4.34 -4.78 3.27
C PHE A 189 5.53 -5.01 4.21
N ILE A 190 6.33 -3.96 4.40
CA ILE A 190 7.46 -3.89 5.35
C ILE A 190 7.18 -2.74 6.34
N PRO A 191 7.10 -2.98 7.66
CA PRO A 191 7.03 -1.90 8.65
C PRO A 191 8.33 -1.10 8.69
N MET A 192 8.24 0.23 8.63
CA MET A 192 9.39 1.13 8.53
C MET A 192 9.60 2.00 9.76
N LYS A 193 8.55 2.25 10.56
CA LYS A 193 8.64 3.11 11.75
C LYS A 193 7.92 2.45 12.93
N PRO A 194 8.56 2.40 14.13
CA PRO A 194 7.92 1.88 15.32
C PRO A 194 6.84 2.86 15.81
N GLY A 195 5.78 2.32 16.42
CA GLY A 195 4.68 3.10 16.98
C GLY A 195 3.46 2.25 17.26
N ARG A 196 2.43 2.89 17.81
CA ARG A 196 1.08 2.33 17.94
C ARG A 196 0.16 3.18 17.08
N TYR A 197 -0.57 2.53 16.18
CA TYR A 197 -1.38 3.21 15.19
C TYR A 197 -2.80 2.63 15.25
N PRO A 198 -3.84 3.47 15.36
CA PRO A 198 -5.21 2.98 15.44
C PRO A 198 -5.66 2.39 14.11
N LEU A 199 -6.44 1.31 14.20
CA LEU A 199 -7.16 0.73 13.07
C LEU A 199 -8.62 1.17 13.16
N ARG A 200 -9.21 1.56 12.02
CA ARG A 200 -10.58 2.09 11.98
C ARG A 200 -11.38 1.47 10.85
N CYS A 201 -12.69 1.41 11.02
CA CYS A 201 -13.66 1.20 9.95
C CYS A 201 -14.49 2.49 9.86
N THR A 202 -14.39 3.22 8.76
CA THR A 202 -14.98 4.56 8.57
C THR A 202 -16.47 4.53 8.18
N VAL A 203 -17.09 3.35 8.21
CA VAL A 203 -18.55 3.23 8.04
C VAL A 203 -19.23 3.86 9.24
N LYS A 204 -20.23 4.71 8.99
CA LYS A 204 -20.98 5.40 10.03
C LYS A 204 -21.50 4.40 11.08
N GLY A 205 -21.08 4.57 12.33
CA GLY A 205 -21.46 3.70 13.45
C GLY A 205 -20.57 2.48 13.65
N HIS A 206 -19.50 2.33 12.86
CA HIS A 206 -18.47 1.29 13.00
C HIS A 206 -17.13 1.87 13.50
N ASP A 207 -17.08 3.15 13.88
CA ASP A 207 -15.81 3.84 14.17
C ASP A 207 -15.05 3.25 15.39
N ASP A 208 -15.79 2.63 16.31
CA ASP A 208 -15.30 2.00 17.53
C ASP A 208 -15.33 0.47 17.40
N MET A 209 -14.71 -0.10 16.36
CA MET A 209 -14.50 -1.56 16.27
C MET A 209 -13.58 -2.04 17.41
N LEU A 210 -14.01 -1.95 18.66
CA LEU A 210 -13.27 -2.30 19.87
C LEU A 210 -13.08 -3.81 19.84
N GLY A 211 -11.85 -4.24 19.55
CA GLY A 211 -11.59 -5.65 19.36
C GLY A 211 -11.72 -6.43 20.66
N GLN A 212 -12.10 -7.70 20.53
CA GLN A 212 -12.21 -8.67 21.62
C GLN A 212 -10.96 -9.55 21.69
#